data_AF-A0A924M8L4-F1
#
_entry.id   AF-A0A924M8L4-F1
#
_cell.length_a   1.000
_cell.length_b   1.000
_cell.length_c   1.000
_cell.angle_alpha   90.00
_cell.angle_beta   90.00
_cell.angle_gamma   90.00
#
_symmetry.space_group_name_H-M   'P 1'
#
loop_
_entity.id
_entity.type
_entity.pdbx_description
1 polymer ?
#
loop_
_entity_poly.entity_id
_entity_poly.type
_entity_poly.pdbx_seq_one_letter_code
_entity_poly.pdbx_strand_id
1 'polypeptide(L)'
;MSASLHIVCPHFQTTNRVRADQLARAPDCGQCKQPLFTGKPVDLAGAAFDNHLQCNQIRSIPTLALFVNGREVARQLGPMSGSDIVRWTLENIPG
;
A
#
# COMPACT_ATOMS: atom_id res chain seq x y z
N MET A 1 -21.93 -3.23 -0.52
CA MET A 1 -21.33 -1.88 -0.52
C MET A 1 -19.83 -2.05 -0.50
N SER A 2 -19.09 -1.50 -1.48
CA SER A 2 -17.63 -1.62 -1.50
C SER A 2 -17.01 -0.67 -0.49
N ALA A 3 -16.05 -1.15 0.31
CA ALA A 3 -15.31 -0.32 1.25
C ALA A 3 -14.57 0.81 0.50
N SER A 4 -14.46 1.98 1.13
CA SER A 4 -13.72 3.12 0.62
C SER A 4 -12.34 3.13 1.26
N LEU A 5 -11.30 3.29 0.44
CA LEU A 5 -9.90 3.26 0.83
C LEU A 5 -9.28 4.63 0.60
N HIS A 6 -8.33 4.99 1.45
CA HIS A 6 -7.49 6.16 1.26
C HIS A 6 -6.10 5.71 0.82
N ILE A 7 -5.70 6.11 -0.38
CA ILE A 7 -4.41 5.76 -0.99
C ILE A 7 -3.67 7.06 -1.29
N VAL A 8 -2.45 7.19 -0.78
CA VAL A 8 -1.61 8.35 -1.07
C VAL A 8 -0.96 8.17 -2.44
N CYS A 9 -1.07 9.18 -3.30
CA CYS A 9 -0.43 9.17 -4.61
C CYS A 9 1.10 9.16 -4.44
N PRO A 10 1.83 8.21 -5.05
CA PRO A 10 3.29 8.16 -4.93
C PRO A 10 4.01 9.31 -5.65
N HIS A 11 3.34 9.99 -6.58
CA HIS A 11 3.94 11.04 -7.41
C HIS A 11 3.76 12.46 -6.87
N PHE A 12 2.61 12.73 -6.26
CA PHE A 12 2.20 14.08 -5.83
C PHE A 12 1.61 14.12 -4.41
N GLN A 13 1.63 12.98 -3.69
CA GLN A 13 1.24 12.84 -2.28
C GLN A 13 -0.22 13.18 -1.95
N THR A 14 -1.06 13.42 -2.94
CA THR A 14 -2.51 13.59 -2.76
C THR A 14 -3.15 12.30 -2.24
N THR A 15 -3.96 12.41 -1.19
CA THR A 15 -4.82 11.31 -0.74
C THR A 15 -5.99 11.11 -1.72
N ASN A 16 -6.06 9.93 -2.30
CA ASN A 16 -7.12 9.51 -3.22
C ASN A 16 -8.10 8.59 -2.50
N ARG A 17 -9.39 8.82 -2.73
CA ARG A 17 -10.45 7.92 -2.26
C ARG A 17 -10.77 6.90 -3.35
N VAL A 18 -10.38 5.66 -3.15
CA VAL A 18 -10.57 4.57 -4.11
C VAL A 18 -11.53 3.55 -3.52
N ARG A 19 -12.50 3.08 -4.30
CA ARG A 19 -13.36 1.98 -3.86
C ARG A 19 -12.57 0.67 -3.96
N ALA A 20 -12.71 -0.22 -2.97
CA ALA A 20 -12.04 -1.51 -2.97
C ALA A 20 -12.23 -2.31 -4.27
N ASP A 21 -13.44 -2.28 -4.84
CA ASP A 21 -13.76 -2.93 -6.12
C ASP A 21 -13.08 -2.30 -7.36
N GLN A 22 -12.47 -1.13 -7.23
CA GLN A 22 -11.74 -0.45 -8.30
C GLN A 22 -10.23 -0.74 -8.29
N LEU A 23 -9.69 -1.35 -7.24
CA LEU A 23 -8.25 -1.62 -7.12
C LEU A 23 -7.70 -2.47 -8.27
N ALA A 24 -8.44 -3.50 -8.68
CA ALA A 24 -8.04 -4.40 -9.78
C ALA A 24 -7.98 -3.69 -11.14
N ARG A 25 -8.54 -2.47 -11.27
CA ARG A 25 -8.54 -1.68 -12.50
C ARG A 25 -7.37 -0.70 -12.60
N ALA A 26 -6.40 -0.80 -11.68
CA ALA A 26 -5.22 0.07 -11.63
C ALA A 26 -5.59 1.57 -11.74
N PRO A 27 -6.30 2.13 -10.74
CA PRO A 27 -6.82 3.49 -10.82
C PRO A 27 -5.70 4.55 -10.85
N ASP A 28 -5.99 5.65 -11.54
CA ASP A 28 -5.12 6.83 -11.59
C ASP A 28 -5.41 7.82 -10.47
N CYS A 29 -4.41 8.62 -10.14
CA CYS A 29 -4.54 9.75 -9.22
C CYS A 29 -5.50 10.79 -9.78
N GLY A 30 -6.46 11.24 -8.98
CA GLY A 30 -7.41 12.28 -9.36
C GLY A 30 -6.78 13.63 -9.71
N GLN A 31 -5.58 13.92 -9.18
CA GLN A 31 -4.87 15.18 -9.37
C GLN A 31 -3.82 15.13 -10.49
N CYS A 32 -2.80 14.28 -10.39
CA CYS A 32 -1.73 14.21 -11.39
C CYS A 32 -2.02 13.25 -12.56
N LYS A 33 -3.12 12.47 -12.50
CA LYS A 33 -3.54 11.50 -13.51
C LYS A 33 -2.56 10.36 -13.80
N GLN A 34 -1.57 10.15 -12.94
CA GLN A 34 -0.64 9.02 -13.03
C GLN A 34 -1.14 7.81 -12.23
N PRO A 35 -0.69 6.58 -12.56
CA PRO A 35 -1.11 5.37 -11.87
C PRO A 35 -0.79 5.42 -10.38
N LEU A 36 -1.76 5.04 -9.54
CA LEU A 36 -1.56 4.93 -8.10
C LEU A 36 -0.71 3.71 -7.72
N PHE A 37 -0.72 2.67 -8.57
CA PHE A 37 0.04 1.44 -8.36
C PHE A 37 0.91 1.17 -9.59
N THR A 38 2.23 1.29 -9.43
CA THR A 38 3.20 1.10 -10.52
C THR A 38 3.83 -0.29 -10.52
N GLY A 39 3.48 -1.14 -9.54
CA GLY A 39 4.10 -2.45 -9.33
C GLY A 39 5.57 -2.38 -8.92
N LYS A 40 6.05 -1.18 -8.53
CA LYS A 40 7.42 -0.94 -8.09
C LYS A 40 7.41 -0.33 -6.69
N PRO A 41 8.42 -0.64 -5.85
CA PRO A 41 8.63 0.09 -4.61
C PRO A 41 8.76 1.58 -4.89
N VAL A 42 8.19 2.39 -4.02
CA VAL A 42 8.33 3.84 -4.05
C VAL A 42 9.15 4.23 -2.85
N ASP A 43 10.32 4.82 -3.09
CA ASP A 43 11.13 5.39 -2.03
C ASP A 43 10.46 6.66 -1.52
N LEU A 44 10.10 6.65 -0.23
CA LEU A 44 9.51 7.80 0.45
C LEU A 44 10.56 8.40 1.37
N ALA A 45 10.86 9.68 1.22
CA ALA A 45 11.75 10.44 2.09
C ALA A 45 11.03 11.66 2.70
N GLY A 46 11.41 12.05 3.92
CA GLY A 46 10.93 13.25 4.60
C GLY A 46 9.41 13.27 4.82
N ALA A 47 8.75 14.41 4.58
CA ALA A 47 7.32 14.59 4.85
C ALA A 47 6.40 13.59 4.10
N ALA A 48 6.87 13.02 2.99
CA ALA A 48 6.16 11.96 2.26
C ALA A 48 6.02 10.68 3.09
N PHE A 49 7.08 10.36 3.85
CA PHE A 49 7.18 9.21 4.73
C PHE A 49 6.30 9.41 5.97
N ASP A 50 6.29 10.62 6.56
CA ASP A 50 5.47 10.93 7.74
C ASP A 50 3.97 10.77 7.47
N ASN A 51 3.49 11.22 6.30
CA ASN A 51 2.10 11.03 5.87
C ASN A 51 1.73 9.54 5.71
N HIS A 52 2.68 8.69 5.29
CA HIS A 52 2.46 7.25 5.19
C HIS A 52 2.56 6.54 6.56
N LEU A 53 3.40 7.04 7.47
CA LEU A 53 3.55 6.49 8.81
C LEU A 53 2.32 6.74 9.68
N GLN A 54 1.79 7.96 9.68
CA GLN A 54 0.65 8.34 10.54
C GLN A 54 -0.62 7.54 10.23
N CYS A 55 -0.80 7.08 8.98
CA CYS A 55 -1.98 6.29 8.61
C CYS A 55 -1.87 4.79 8.92
N ASN A 56 -0.68 4.23 9.23
CA ASN A 56 -0.46 2.76 9.25
C ASN A 56 -0.10 2.14 10.62
N GLN A 57 -0.05 2.92 11.71
CA GLN A 57 0.26 2.43 13.07
C GLN A 57 1.55 1.58 13.16
N ILE A 58 2.62 1.99 12.46
CA ILE A 58 3.91 1.27 12.46
C ILE A 58 4.62 1.48 13.81
N ARG A 59 4.92 0.39 14.53
CA ARG A 59 5.56 0.42 15.87
C ARG A 59 7.05 0.04 15.86
N SER A 60 7.55 -0.60 14.80
CA SER A 60 8.96 -0.99 14.62
C SER A 60 9.35 -0.99 13.15
N ILE A 61 10.63 -0.77 12.84
CA ILE A 61 11.15 -0.70 11.46
C ILE A 61 12.15 -1.86 11.24
N PRO A 62 12.06 -2.62 10.13
CA PRO A 62 11.03 -2.55 9.09
C PRO A 62 9.71 -3.23 9.51
N THR A 63 8.58 -2.74 8.98
CA THR A 63 7.26 -3.41 9.05
C THR A 63 6.80 -3.67 7.62
N LEU A 64 6.32 -4.88 7.35
CA LEU A 64 5.67 -5.26 6.11
C LEU A 64 4.17 -5.39 6.38
N ALA A 65 3.33 -4.79 5.53
CA ALA A 65 1.89 -4.90 5.58
C ALA A 65 1.35 -5.25 4.18
N LEU A 66 0.55 -6.31 4.09
CA LEU A 66 -0.05 -6.80 2.86
C LEU A 66 -1.51 -6.39 2.83
N PHE A 67 -1.90 -5.69 1.76
CA PHE A 67 -3.27 -5.26 1.52
C PHE A 67 -3.83 -5.95 0.28
N VAL A 68 -5.00 -6.58 0.41
CA VAL A 68 -5.75 -7.17 -0.71
C VAL A 68 -7.15 -6.59 -0.71
N ASN A 69 -7.58 -6.05 -1.85
CA ASN A 69 -8.87 -5.36 -1.99
C ASN A 69 -9.10 -4.30 -0.89
N GLY A 70 -8.02 -3.62 -0.48
CA GLY A 70 -8.07 -2.55 0.52
C GLY A 70 -8.18 -2.97 1.97
N ARG A 71 -8.19 -4.27 2.24
CA ARG A 71 -8.13 -4.81 3.59
C ARG A 71 -6.72 -5.27 3.86
N GLU A 72 -6.18 -4.92 5.02
CA GLU A 72 -4.94 -5.54 5.52
C GLU A 72 -5.23 -7.03 5.77
N VAL A 73 -4.54 -7.90 5.04
CA VAL A 73 -4.68 -9.36 5.16
C VAL A 73 -3.55 -9.99 5.97
N ALA A 74 -2.39 -9.33 6.03
CA ALA A 74 -1.28 -9.77 6.85
C ALA A 74 -0.34 -8.62 7.22
N ARG A 75 0.37 -8.77 8.36
CA ARG A 75 1.42 -7.88 8.82
C ARG A 75 2.57 -8.69 9.39
N GLN A 76 3.80 -8.35 9.02
CA GLN A 76 5.02 -8.92 9.56
C GLN A 76 5.91 -7.81 10.12
N LEU A 77 6.43 -8.04 11.33
CA LEU A 77 7.41 -7.16 11.96
C LEU A 77 8.81 -7.69 11.74
N GLY A 78 9.76 -6.80 11.49
CA GLY A 78 11.16 -7.15 11.34
C GLY A 78 11.57 -7.53 9.91
N PRO A 79 12.88 -7.62 9.67
CA PRO A 79 13.41 -7.86 8.33
C PRO A 79 13.10 -9.27 7.82
N MET A 80 12.92 -9.37 6.51
CA MET A 80 12.79 -10.62 5.77
C MET A 80 13.72 -10.60 4.56
N SER A 81 14.18 -11.78 4.11
CA SER A 81 14.87 -11.87 2.82
C SER A 81 13.88 -11.62 1.67
N GLY A 82 14.37 -11.24 0.48
CA GLY A 82 13.52 -11.06 -0.69
C GLY A 82 12.69 -12.29 -1.05
N SER A 83 13.29 -13.49 -0.97
CA SER A 83 12.58 -14.76 -1.18
C SER A 83 11.50 -15.03 -0.14
N ASP A 84 11.74 -14.65 1.12
CA ASP A 84 10.75 -14.84 2.19
C ASP A 84 9.58 -13.86 2.02
N ILE A 85 9.81 -12.64 1.53
CA ILE A 85 8.74 -11.69 1.21
C ILE A 85 7.81 -12.28 0.15
N VAL A 86 8.35 -12.86 -0.93
CA VAL A 86 7.54 -13.48 -1.98
C VAL A 86 6.73 -14.65 -1.42
N ARG A 87 7.37 -15.56 -0.67
CA ARG A 87 6.69 -16.71 -0.06
C ARG A 87 5.57 -16.26 0.88
N TRP A 88 5.86 -15.37 1.81
CA TRP A 88 4.89 -14.83 2.77
C TRP A 88 3.72 -14.15 2.08
N THR A 89 3.98 -13.41 0.98
CA THR A 89 2.92 -12.78 0.20
C THR A 89 1.98 -13.82 -0.39
N LEU A 90 2.52 -14.87 -1.02
CA LEU A 90 1.73 -15.95 -1.62
C LEU A 90 0.91 -16.73 -0.59
N GLU A 91 1.45 -16.95 0.60
CA GLU A 91 0.75 -17.63 1.71
C GLU A 91 -0.43 -16.82 2.27
N ASN A 92 -0.41 -15.49 2.13
CA ASN A 92 -1.38 -14.59 2.75
C ASN A 92 -2.34 -13.91 1.75
N ILE A 93 -2.21 -14.17 0.45
CA ILE A 93 -3.20 -13.75 -0.54
C ILE A 93 -4.44 -14.64 -0.40
N PRO A 94 -5.63 -14.09 -0.09
CA PRO A 94 -6.88 -14.84 -0.15
C PRO A 94 -7.12 -15.34 -1.57
N GLY A 95 -7.52 -16.60 -1.71
CA GLY A 95 -7.96 -17.18 -2.99
C GLY A 95 -9.21 -16.54 -3.56
#